data_AF-A0A3M2SX79-F1
#
_entry.id   AF-A0A3M2SX79-F1
#
_cell.length_a   1.000
_cell.length_b   1.000
_cell.length_c   1.000
_cell.angle_alpha   90.00
_cell.angle_beta   90.00
_cell.angle_gamma   90.00
#
_symmetry.space_group_name_H-M   'P 1'
#
loop_
_entity.id
_entity.type
_entity.pdbx_description
1 polymer ?
#
loop_
_entity_poly.entity_id
_entity_poly.type
_entity_poly.pdbx_seq_one_letter_code
_entity_poly.pdbx_strand_id
1 'polypeptide(L)'
;MSPACQLGLIRSSPLMRGVGMDIFILTGYLGPVLGSIVGSFITHSHLGWRWVMWVIAITAYDFIVVVFFFTAPETYAPALLTRKARRLRLQTQRWALHSRLEESDTDLKSFTKTYLVRHGVCSG
;
A
#
# COMPACT_ATOMS: atom_id res chain seq x y z
N MET A 1 -23.36 26.90 11.98
CA MET A 1 -22.07 26.19 11.97
C MET A 1 -22.05 25.26 10.76
N SER A 2 -21.21 25.55 9.77
CA SER A 2 -21.27 24.93 8.44
C SER A 2 -20.48 23.61 8.41
N PRO A 3 -21.01 22.51 7.83
CA PRO A 3 -20.39 21.17 7.82
C PRO A 3 -19.10 21.07 7.00
N ALA A 4 -18.68 22.12 6.30
CA ALA A 4 -17.43 22.15 5.51
C ALA A 4 -16.15 22.10 6.37
N CYS A 5 -16.20 22.54 7.64
CA CYS A 5 -15.02 22.57 8.52
C CYS A 5 -14.56 21.17 8.98
N GLN A 6 -15.46 20.18 9.04
CA GLN A 6 -15.10 18.79 9.39
C GLN A 6 -14.37 18.03 8.27
N LEU A 7 -14.40 18.51 7.02
CA LEU A 7 -13.78 17.81 5.88
C LEU A 7 -12.27 18.08 5.74
N GLY A 8 -11.73 19.12 6.42
CA GLY A 8 -10.32 19.51 6.33
C GLY A 8 -9.33 18.57 7.06
N LEU A 9 -9.82 17.72 7.96
CA LEU A 9 -8.97 16.89 8.82
C LEU A 9 -8.39 15.63 8.14
N ILE A 10 -8.77 15.32 6.91
CA ILE A 10 -8.25 14.15 6.17
C ILE A 10 -7.01 14.48 5.33
N ARG A 11 -6.74 15.76 5.05
CA ARG A 11 -5.54 16.16 4.31
C ARG A 11 -4.38 16.26 5.30
N SER A 12 -3.62 15.17 5.46
CA SER A 12 -2.39 15.22 6.25
C SER A 12 -1.47 16.33 5.73
N SER A 13 -0.80 17.03 6.65
CA SER A 13 0.05 18.17 6.32
C SER A 13 1.16 17.73 5.35
N PRO A 14 1.52 18.57 4.35
CA PRO A 14 2.55 18.21 3.37
C PRO A 14 3.90 17.90 4.03
N LEU A 15 4.19 18.53 5.17
CA LEU A 15 5.38 18.29 5.97
C LEU A 15 5.47 16.85 6.50
N MET A 16 4.39 16.32 7.10
CA MET A 16 4.39 14.95 7.64
C MET A 16 4.55 13.89 6.54
N ARG A 17 4.07 14.18 5.33
CA ARG A 17 4.24 13.31 4.17
C ARG A 17 5.69 13.30 3.70
N GLY A 18 6.33 14.47 3.66
CA GLY A 18 7.76 14.61 3.33
C GLY A 18 8.65 13.82 4.28
N VAL A 19 8.49 14.03 5.60
CA VAL A 19 9.26 13.30 6.62
C VAL A 19 9.09 11.79 6.49
N GLY A 20 7.87 11.30 6.19
CA GLY A 20 7.63 9.88 5.97
C GLY A 20 8.36 9.32 4.74
N MET A 21 8.44 10.09 3.66
CA MET A 21 9.18 9.70 2.44
C MET A 21 10.69 9.68 2.67
N ASP A 22 11.21 10.66 3.40
CA ASP A 22 12.66 10.76 3.69
C ASP A 22 13.12 9.56 4.53
N ILE A 23 12.34 9.16 5.54
CA ILE A 23 12.61 7.97 6.36
C ILE A 23 12.57 6.69 5.50
N PHE A 24 11.64 6.60 4.56
CA PHE A 24 11.55 5.46 3.65
C PHE A 24 12.80 5.36 2.76
N ILE A 25 13.25 6.48 2.20
CA ILE A 25 14.46 6.55 1.37
C ILE A 25 15.69 6.18 2.19
N LEU A 26 15.84 6.74 3.40
CA LEU A 26 16.94 6.42 4.30
C LEU A 26 17.02 4.92 4.61
N THR A 27 15.87 4.28 4.82
CA THR A 27 15.79 2.83 5.06
C THR A 27 16.33 2.04 3.86
N GLY A 28 16.03 2.49 2.64
CA GLY A 28 16.55 1.88 1.40
C GLY A 28 18.08 1.94 1.29
N TYR A 29 18.72 2.97 1.85
CA TYR A 29 20.18 3.08 1.90
C TYR A 29 20.82 2.29 3.04
N LEU A 30 20.16 2.22 4.21
CA LEU A 30 20.67 1.49 5.37
C LEU A 30 20.70 -0.03 5.14
N GLY A 31 19.73 -0.57 4.40
CA GLY A 31 19.62 -2.00 4.11
C GLY A 31 20.90 -2.60 3.49
N PRO A 32 21.41 -2.09 2.35
CA PRO A 32 22.64 -2.59 1.73
C PRO A 32 23.89 -2.42 2.60
N VAL A 33 23.98 -1.34 3.37
CA VAL A 33 25.12 -1.10 4.28
C VAL A 33 25.14 -2.17 5.38
N LEU A 34 24.01 -2.41 6.05
CA LEU A 34 23.92 -3.43 7.10
C LEU A 34 24.05 -4.84 6.51
N GLY A 35 23.43 -5.10 5.36
CA GLY A 35 23.47 -6.40 4.68
C GLY A 35 24.88 -6.80 4.25
N SER A 36 25.69 -5.85 3.75
CA SER A 36 27.08 -6.12 3.36
C SER A 36 27.99 -6.38 4.56
N ILE A 37 27.82 -5.65 5.66
CA ILE A 37 28.57 -5.88 6.91
C ILE A 37 28.26 -7.27 7.46
N VAL A 38 26.98 -7.60 7.65
CA VAL A 38 26.55 -8.90 8.19
C VAL A 38 26.91 -10.04 7.25
N GLY A 39 26.71 -9.86 5.94
CA GLY A 39 27.06 -10.85 4.93
C GLY A 39 28.55 -11.17 4.94
N SER A 40 29.41 -10.17 5.10
CA SER A 40 30.87 -10.33 5.20
C SER A 40 31.27 -11.20 6.41
N PHE A 41 30.76 -10.89 7.60
CA PHE A 41 31.06 -11.66 8.81
C PHE A 41 30.61 -13.13 8.71
N ILE A 42 29.44 -13.38 8.10
CA ILE A 42 28.94 -14.75 7.92
C ILE A 42 29.81 -15.54 6.93
N THR A 43 30.25 -14.92 5.83
CA THR A 43 31.13 -15.59 4.86
C THR A 43 32.52 -15.91 5.43
N HIS A 44 33.03 -15.12 6.37
CA HIS A 44 34.29 -15.39 7.06
C HIS A 44 34.18 -16.50 8.13
N SER A 45 32.96 -16.84 8.55
CA SER A 45 32.70 -17.90 9.51
C SER A 45 32.64 -19.29 8.85
N HIS A 46 32.71 -20.36 9.65
CA HIS A 46 32.57 -21.74 9.18
C HIS A 46 31.21 -22.06 8.53
N LEU A 47 30.22 -21.17 8.66
CA LEU A 47 28.88 -21.34 8.07
C LEU A 47 28.85 -21.09 6.55
N GLY A 48 29.82 -20.35 6.00
CA GLY A 48 29.96 -20.14 4.55
C GLY A 48 28.80 -19.36 3.90
N TRP A 49 28.84 -19.26 2.56
CA TRP A 49 27.95 -18.36 1.79
C TRP A 49 26.49 -18.80 1.74
N ARG A 50 26.19 -20.10 1.89
CA ARG A 50 24.82 -20.63 1.83
C ARG A 50 23.98 -20.12 3.00
N TRP A 51 24.60 -19.96 4.17
CA TRP A 51 23.92 -19.44 5.36
C TRP A 51 23.53 -17.97 5.23
N VAL A 52 24.28 -17.18 4.45
CA VAL A 52 23.91 -15.79 4.14
C VAL A 52 22.53 -15.73 3.45
N MET A 53 22.28 -16.63 2.50
CA MET A 53 21.00 -16.70 1.78
C MET A 53 19.84 -17.04 2.71
N TRP A 54 20.03 -17.98 3.64
CA TRP A 54 19.01 -18.34 4.62
C TRP A 54 18.72 -17.20 5.60
N VAL A 55 19.74 -16.50 6.09
CA VAL A 55 19.57 -15.37 7.01
C VAL A 55 18.82 -14.22 6.34
N ILE A 56 19.13 -13.89 5.08
CA ILE A 56 18.41 -12.86 4.33
C ILE A 56 16.95 -13.28 4.08
N ALA A 57 16.71 -14.57 3.75
CA ALA A 57 15.36 -15.07 3.55
C ALA A 57 14.49 -15.00 4.81
N ILE A 58 15.03 -15.38 5.98
CA ILE A 58 14.31 -15.32 7.26
C ILE A 58 14.01 -13.87 7.64
N THR A 59 15.01 -12.99 7.56
CA THR A 59 14.84 -11.58 7.92
C THR A 59 13.86 -10.85 6.99
N ALA A 60 13.86 -11.16 5.70
CA ALA A 60 12.87 -10.62 4.74
C ALA A 60 11.45 -11.14 5.04
N TYR A 61 11.31 -12.44 5.34
CA TYR A 61 10.02 -13.05 5.68
C TYR A 61 9.43 -12.43 6.95
N ASP A 62 10.22 -12.33 8.02
CA ASP A 62 9.78 -11.74 9.29
C ASP A 62 9.36 -10.28 9.10
N PHE A 63 10.10 -9.50 8.31
CA PHE A 63 9.74 -8.12 8.04
C PHE A 63 8.40 -8.01 7.30
N ILE A 64 8.17 -8.83 6.28
CA ILE A 64 6.91 -8.81 5.51
C ILE A 64 5.74 -9.27 6.39
N VAL A 65 5.89 -10.38 7.10
CA VAL A 65 4.79 -10.97 7.87
C VAL A 65 4.47 -10.13 9.11
N VAL A 66 5.47 -9.68 9.86
CA VAL A 66 5.23 -8.96 11.10
C VAL A 66 4.90 -7.50 10.83
N VAL A 67 5.67 -6.81 9.99
CA VAL A 67 5.50 -5.36 9.81
C VAL A 67 4.36 -5.07 8.85
N PHE A 68 4.32 -5.75 7.69
CA PHE A 68 3.35 -5.42 6.65
C PHE A 68 1.95 -5.94 6.98
N PHE A 69 1.83 -7.18 7.45
CA PHE A 69 0.50 -7.76 7.70
C PHE A 69 -0.22 -7.18 8.92
N PHE A 70 0.51 -6.88 10.01
CA PHE A 70 -0.12 -6.35 11.23
C PHE A 70 -0.26 -4.82 11.22
N THR A 71 0.65 -4.10 10.55
CA THR A 71 0.69 -2.63 10.65
C THR A 71 0.00 -1.94 9.48
N ALA A 72 -0.08 -2.56 8.29
CA ALA A 72 -0.66 -1.90 7.13
C ALA A 72 -2.20 -1.88 7.24
N PRO A 73 -2.84 -0.72 7.47
CA PRO A 73 -4.26 -0.62 7.25
C PRO A 73 -4.55 -0.83 5.76
N GLU A 74 -5.75 -1.29 5.44
CA GLU A 74 -6.26 -1.35 4.07
C GLU A 74 -5.89 -0.07 3.29
N THR A 75 -5.00 -0.18 2.29
CA THR A 75 -4.50 0.99 1.53
C THR A 75 -5.39 1.31 0.32
N TYR A 76 -6.41 0.49 0.06
CA TYR A 76 -7.28 0.67 -1.10
C TYR A 76 -8.22 1.88 -0.88
N ALA A 77 -7.79 3.03 -1.41
CA ALA A 77 -8.48 4.31 -1.29
C ALA A 77 -10.00 4.22 -1.57
N PRO A 78 -10.47 3.62 -2.67
CA PRO A 78 -11.90 3.57 -2.92
C PRO A 78 -12.66 2.70 -1.91
N ALA A 79 -12.09 1.61 -1.37
CA ALA A 79 -12.74 0.86 -0.28
C ALA A 79 -12.84 1.68 1.02
N LEU A 80 -11.84 2.52 1.33
CA LEU A 80 -11.94 3.45 2.45
C LEU A 80 -13.04 4.48 2.23
N LEU A 81 -13.16 5.02 1.01
CA LEU A 81 -14.23 5.96 0.67
C LEU A 81 -15.61 5.30 0.78
N THR A 82 -15.77 4.05 0.35
CA THR A 82 -17.03 3.29 0.51
C THR A 82 -17.38 3.09 1.98
N ARG A 83 -16.43 2.65 2.81
CA ARG A 83 -16.63 2.50 4.27
C ARG A 83 -17.02 3.83 4.92
N LYS A 84 -16.41 4.93 4.50
CA LYS A 84 -16.72 6.28 5.02
C LYS A 84 -18.06 6.80 4.54
N ALA A 85 -18.39 6.63 3.26
CA ALA A 85 -19.68 6.99 2.69
C ALA A 85 -20.82 6.26 3.42
N ARG A 86 -20.66 4.96 3.72
CA ARG A 86 -21.62 4.19 4.52
C ARG A 86 -21.85 4.80 5.91
N ARG A 87 -20.79 5.19 6.63
CA ARG A 87 -20.93 5.85 7.93
C ARG A 87 -21.65 7.20 7.83
N LEU A 88 -21.34 7.99 6.81
CA LEU A 88 -21.98 9.29 6.57
C LEU A 88 -23.47 9.16 6.22
N ARG A 89 -23.87 8.13 5.46
CA ARG A 89 -25.29 7.85 5.16
C ARG A 89 -26.11 7.67 6.43
N LEU A 90 -25.60 6.87 7.37
CA LEU A 90 -26.30 6.58 8.63
C LEU A 90 -26.47 7.83 9.50
N GLN A 91 -25.43 8.67 9.57
CA GLN A 91 -25.45 9.90 10.38
C GLN A 91 -26.29 11.02 9.78
N THR A 92 -26.23 11.23 8.47
CA THR A 92 -26.89 12.37 7.80
C THR A 92 -28.27 12.02 7.23
N GLN A 93 -28.68 10.74 7.29
CA GLN A 93 -29.92 10.22 6.69
C GLN A 93 -30.06 10.60 5.20
N ARG A 94 -28.94 10.82 4.52
CA ARG A 94 -28.90 11.21 3.11
C ARG A 94 -28.41 10.05 2.26
N TRP A 95 -29.36 9.33 1.68
CA TRP A 95 -29.12 8.11 0.90
C TRP A 95 -28.41 8.35 -0.43
N ALA A 96 -28.38 9.59 -0.93
CA ALA A 96 -27.76 9.92 -2.21
C ALA A 96 -26.21 9.86 -2.22
N LEU A 97 -25.53 9.84 -1.06
CA LEU A 97 -24.07 9.74 -1.03
C LEU A 97 -23.63 8.35 -1.50
N HIS A 98 -23.05 8.22 -2.69
CA HIS A 98 -22.43 6.99 -3.17
C HIS A 98 -20.96 7.21 -3.52
N SER A 99 -20.15 6.18 -3.25
CA SER A 99 -18.75 6.19 -3.66
C SER A 99 -18.65 5.78 -5.13
N ARG A 100 -17.72 6.38 -5.89
CA ARG A 100 -17.45 6.01 -7.29
C ARG A 100 -17.20 4.51 -7.49
N LEU A 101 -16.74 3.83 -6.45
CA LEU A 101 -16.51 2.38 -6.47
C LEU A 101 -17.82 1.57 -6.49
N GLU A 102 -18.86 2.04 -5.80
CA GLU A 102 -20.19 1.39 -5.81
C GLU A 102 -20.93 1.65 -7.13
N GLU A 103 -20.62 2.75 -7.82
CA GLU A 103 -21.18 3.06 -9.14
C GLU A 103 -20.49 2.25 -10.26
N SER A 104 -19.25 1.84 -10.01
CA SER A 104 -18.50 0.91 -10.86
C SER A 104 -18.85 -0.53 -10.47
N ASP A 105 -20.11 -0.94 -10.66
CA ASP A 105 -20.52 -2.32 -10.44
C ASP A 105 -19.73 -3.22 -11.39
N THR A 106 -18.88 -4.06 -10.80
CA THR A 106 -17.84 -4.80 -11.52
C THR A 106 -18.39 -6.12 -12.01
N ASP A 107 -19.15 -6.07 -13.10
CA ASP A 107 -19.40 -7.27 -13.89
C ASP A 107 -18.07 -7.69 -14.55
N LEU A 108 -17.56 -8.86 -14.17
CA LEU A 108 -16.29 -9.40 -14.69
C LEU A 108 -16.29 -9.45 -16.22
N LYS A 109 -17.45 -9.70 -16.85
CA LYS A 109 -17.59 -9.69 -18.32
C LYS A 109 -17.32 -8.31 -18.92
N SER A 110 -17.63 -7.23 -18.21
CA SER A 110 -17.39 -5.84 -18.65
C SER A 110 -15.92 -5.44 -18.51
N PHE A 111 -15.21 -5.95 -17.48
CA PHE A 111 -13.77 -5.79 -17.35
C PHE A 111 -13.02 -6.54 -18.46
N THR A 112 -13.37 -7.81 -18.69
CA THR A 112 -12.78 -8.59 -19.78
C THR A 112 -12.98 -7.90 -21.13
N LYS A 113 -14.17 -7.33 -21.39
CA LYS A 113 -14.46 -6.61 -22.63
C LYS A 113 -13.67 -5.31 -22.76
N THR A 114 -13.59 -4.50 -21.70
CA THR A 114 -12.93 -3.18 -21.77
C THR A 114 -11.40 -3.28 -21.86
N TYR A 115 -10.80 -4.25 -21.15
CA TYR A 115 -9.35 -4.39 -21.08
C TYR A 115 -8.77 -5.34 -22.15
N LEU A 116 -9.45 -6.43 -22.49
CA LEU A 116 -8.92 -7.38 -23.49
C LEU A 116 -9.30 -7.02 -24.93
N VAL A 117 -10.51 -6.50 -25.17
CA VAL A 117 -10.99 -6.29 -26.56
C VAL A 117 -10.45 -4.99 -27.15
N ARG A 118 -10.13 -3.98 -26.33
CA ARG A 118 -9.67 -2.67 -26.83
C ARG A 118 -8.20 -2.65 -27.28
N HIS A 119 -7.38 -3.60 -26.84
CA HIS A 119 -5.95 -3.68 -27.23
C HIS A 119 -5.70 -4.45 -28.54
N GLY A 120 -6.73 -5.08 -29.12
CA GLY A 120 -6.58 -5.94 -30.29
C GLY A 120 -6.89 -5.30 -31.66
N VAL A 121 -7.31 -4.04 -31.71
CA VAL A 121 -7.70 -3.38 -32.97
C VAL A 121 -6.96 -2.06 -33.13
N CYS A 122 -5.73 -2.15 -33.65
CA CYS A 122 -5.10 -1.24 -34.61
C CYS A 122 -3.62 -1.60 -34.80
N SER A 123 -3.36 -2.57 -35.67
CA SER A 123 -2.14 -2.66 -36.50
C SER A 123 -2.54 -3.40 -37.78
N GLY A 124 -2.71 -2.63 -38.87
CA GLY A 124 -3.23 -3.08 -40.15
C GLY A 124 -3.83 -1.91 -40.91
#